data_AF-A0A9X8DT56-F1
#
_entry.id   AF-A0A9X8DT56-F1
#
_cell.length_a   1.000
_cell.length_b   1.000
_cell.length_c   1.000
_cell.angle_alpha   90.00
_cell.angle_beta   90.00
_cell.angle_gamma   90.00
#
_symmetry.space_group_name_H-M   'P 1'
#
loop_
_entity.id
_entity.type
_entity.pdbx_description
1 polymer ?
#
loop_
_entity_poly.entity_id
_entity_poly.type
_entity_poly.pdbx_seq_one_letter_code
_entity_poly.pdbx_strand_id
1 'polypeptide(L)'
;MHAHDGFSAYTIGQGAKVPGQAAKWFVVGKRDQDAAVLVAPGTHHPALFADHTYRQPLAGCTVTIVHDLDATGLHPARHNHQQLSTDTYLKVDFDVPQRGLAPGQSVVLYRQDGLCFGGGAIYCAGPSYWEMRKPLPSPLHDWHV
;
A
#
# COMPACT_ATOMS: atom_id res chain seq x y z
N MET A 1 -4.25 21.01 22.14
CA MET A 1 -4.52 19.70 21.51
C MET A 1 -6.02 19.61 21.28
N HIS A 2 -6.45 19.10 20.14
CA HIS A 2 -7.85 18.88 19.81
C HIS A 2 -8.09 17.37 19.64
N ALA A 3 -9.28 16.90 19.99
CA ALA A 3 -9.68 15.53 19.69
C ALA A 3 -9.74 15.32 18.17
N HIS A 4 -9.40 14.12 17.72
CA HIS A 4 -9.42 13.72 16.31
C HIS A 4 -9.99 12.31 16.19
N ASP A 5 -10.41 11.92 14.98
CA ASP A 5 -11.16 10.68 14.71
C ASP A 5 -10.28 9.41 14.71
N GLY A 6 -9.14 9.45 15.39
CA GLY A 6 -8.16 8.37 15.46
C GLY A 6 -6.96 8.56 14.52
N PHE A 7 -5.81 8.05 14.95
CA PHE A 7 -4.52 8.26 14.29
C PHE A 7 -4.45 7.71 12.86
N SER A 8 -5.09 6.58 12.58
CA SER A 8 -5.09 5.90 11.29
C SER A 8 -5.92 6.62 10.22
N ALA A 9 -6.86 7.48 10.61
CA ALA A 9 -7.76 8.19 9.70
C ALA A 9 -7.09 9.35 8.93
N TYR A 10 -5.84 9.69 9.28
CA TYR A 10 -5.11 10.82 8.71
C TYR A 10 -3.91 10.39 7.88
N THR A 11 -3.78 11.06 6.73
CA THR A 11 -2.67 10.91 5.79
C THR A 11 -1.88 12.22 5.69
N ILE A 12 -0.55 12.16 5.58
CA ILE A 12 0.28 13.35 5.37
C ILE A 12 -0.19 14.11 4.11
N GLY A 13 -0.30 15.44 4.19
CA GLY A 13 -0.83 16.30 3.13
C GLY A 13 -2.35 16.40 3.08
N GLN A 14 -3.09 15.62 3.87
CA GLN A 14 -4.54 15.76 3.99
C GLN A 14 -4.93 17.11 4.60
N GLY A 15 -5.96 17.74 4.06
CA GLY A 15 -6.55 18.94 4.66
C GLY A 15 -7.14 18.65 6.04
N ALA A 16 -6.72 19.41 7.04
CA ALA A 16 -7.21 19.34 8.42
C ALA A 16 -8.09 20.56 8.72
N LYS A 17 -9.25 20.32 9.34
CA LYS A 17 -10.11 21.38 9.85
C LYS A 17 -9.72 21.69 11.29
N VAL A 18 -9.13 22.85 11.51
CA VAL A 18 -8.82 23.33 12.87
C VAL A 18 -9.86 24.37 13.27
N PRO A 19 -10.67 24.13 14.31
CA PRO A 19 -11.70 25.07 14.76
C PRO A 19 -11.11 26.44 15.09
N GLY A 20 -11.80 27.51 14.68
CA GLY A 20 -11.40 28.90 14.96
C GLY A 20 -10.25 29.43 14.11
N GLN A 21 -9.74 28.66 13.15
CA GLN A 21 -8.68 29.09 12.24
C GLN A 21 -9.24 29.48 10.87
N ALA A 22 -8.83 30.65 10.38
CA ALA A 22 -9.23 31.15 9.06
C ALA A 22 -8.44 30.49 7.91
N ALA A 23 -7.18 30.12 8.18
CA ALA A 23 -6.32 29.47 7.20
C ALA A 23 -6.68 27.98 7.03
N LYS A 24 -6.44 27.42 5.85
CA LYS A 24 -6.47 25.96 5.64
C LYS A 24 -5.25 25.33 6.31
N TRP A 25 -5.46 24.23 7.02
CA TRP A 25 -4.40 23.46 7.66
C TRP A 25 -4.22 22.11 6.98
N PHE A 26 -3.04 21.54 7.10
CA PHE A 26 -2.67 20.28 6.48
C PHE A 26 -1.92 19.40 7.48
N VAL A 27 -2.13 18.09 7.41
CA VAL A 27 -1.39 17.11 8.21
C VAL A 27 0.06 17.08 7.71
N VAL A 28 1.01 17.39 8.59
CA VAL A 28 2.45 17.42 8.28
C VAL A 28 3.23 16.31 8.96
N GLY A 29 2.63 15.63 9.93
CA GLY A 29 3.32 14.59 10.66
C GLY A 29 2.36 13.75 11.49
N LYS A 30 2.84 12.58 11.86
CA LYS A 30 2.17 11.63 12.73
C LYS A 30 3.19 11.15 13.75
N ARG A 31 2.79 11.10 15.02
CA ARG A 31 3.65 10.68 16.12
C ARG A 31 3.01 9.52 16.88
N ASP A 32 3.66 8.36 16.84
CA ASP A 32 3.11 7.14 17.41
C ASP A 32 3.08 7.15 18.95
N GLN A 33 4.04 7.82 19.61
CA GLN A 33 4.19 7.75 21.07
C GLN A 33 2.94 8.23 21.83
N ASP A 34 2.23 9.20 21.27
CA ASP A 34 1.03 9.81 21.85
C ASP A 34 -0.14 9.85 20.85
N ALA A 35 -0.04 9.07 19.77
CA ALA A 35 -1.01 9.03 18.66
C ALA A 35 -1.35 10.43 18.09
N ALA A 36 -0.42 11.39 18.17
CA ALA A 36 -0.66 12.76 17.75
C ALA A 36 -0.63 12.92 16.22
N VAL A 37 -1.52 13.77 15.72
CA VAL A 37 -1.55 14.25 14.34
C VAL A 37 -1.06 15.70 14.33
N LEU A 38 0.08 15.94 13.70
CA LEU A 38 0.70 17.27 13.59
C LEU A 38 0.15 17.98 12.36
N VAL A 39 -0.22 19.25 12.51
CA VAL A 39 -0.77 20.07 11.42
C VAL A 39 -0.05 21.40 11.30
N ALA A 40 0.02 21.94 10.08
CA ALA A 40 0.57 23.27 9.79
C ALA A 40 -0.33 24.07 8.83
N PRO A 41 -0.31 25.41 8.87
CA PRO A 41 -1.13 26.24 8.01
C PRO A 41 -0.54 26.36 6.59
N GLY A 42 -1.41 26.36 5.58
CA GLY A 42 -1.04 26.56 4.18
C GLY A 42 -0.45 25.35 3.48
N THR A 43 -0.47 25.37 2.14
CA THR A 43 0.00 24.25 1.29
C THR A 43 1.52 24.24 1.06
N HIS A 44 2.21 25.31 1.43
CA HIS A 44 3.66 25.50 1.18
C HIS A 44 4.49 25.46 2.46
N HIS A 45 3.93 24.93 3.57
CA HIS A 45 4.69 24.80 4.80
C HIS A 45 5.86 23.82 4.58
N PRO A 46 7.11 24.16 4.95
CA PRO A 46 8.28 23.32 4.67
C PRO A 46 8.16 21.88 5.17
N ALA A 47 7.45 21.65 6.28
CA ALA A 47 7.20 20.31 6.82
C ALA A 47 6.36 19.38 5.92
N LEU A 48 5.79 19.88 4.80
CA LEU A 48 5.11 19.06 3.79
C LEU A 48 6.05 18.52 2.71
N PHE A 49 7.31 18.95 2.68
CA PHE A 49 8.25 18.64 1.61
C PHE A 49 9.43 17.84 2.17
N ALA A 50 9.89 16.85 1.40
CA ALA A 50 11.08 16.07 1.68
C ALA A 50 11.75 15.70 0.35
N ASP A 51 13.08 15.75 0.30
CA ASP A 51 13.86 15.43 -0.91
C ASP A 51 14.01 13.92 -1.12
N HIS A 52 13.79 13.14 -0.07
CA HIS A 52 14.05 11.71 -0.06
C HIS A 52 12.98 10.94 0.71
N THR A 53 12.81 9.69 0.31
CA THR A 53 12.01 8.70 1.03
C THR A 53 12.85 7.47 1.27
N TYR A 54 12.61 6.79 2.38
CA TYR A 54 13.24 5.50 2.68
C TYR A 54 12.24 4.40 2.36
N ARG A 55 12.76 3.35 1.74
CA ARG A 55 11.99 2.17 1.37
C ARG A 55 12.48 0.97 2.19
N GLN A 56 11.54 0.09 2.51
CA GLN A 56 11.80 -1.21 3.12
C GLN A 56 12.64 -2.14 2.20
N PRO A 57 13.30 -3.17 2.76
CA PRO A 57 14.02 -4.17 1.96
C PRO A 57 13.18 -4.74 0.79
N LEU A 58 13.82 -4.94 -0.36
CA LEU A 58 13.17 -5.51 -1.53
C LEU A 58 12.85 -6.99 -1.30
N ALA A 59 11.65 -7.42 -1.67
CA ALA A 59 11.32 -8.84 -1.77
C ALA A 59 11.73 -9.37 -3.16
N GLY A 60 12.39 -10.53 -3.17
CA GLY A 60 12.56 -11.31 -4.39
C GLY A 60 11.21 -11.80 -4.92
N CYS A 61 11.03 -11.76 -6.23
CA CYS A 61 9.82 -12.24 -6.88
C CYS A 61 10.08 -12.69 -8.31
N THR A 62 9.18 -13.53 -8.80
CA THR A 62 9.05 -13.87 -10.21
C THR A 62 7.79 -13.22 -10.77
N VAL A 63 7.91 -12.61 -11.95
CA VAL A 63 6.79 -11.94 -12.63
C VAL A 63 6.41 -12.74 -13.86
N THR A 64 5.13 -13.06 -14.00
CA THR A 64 4.56 -13.74 -15.15
C THR A 64 3.38 -12.95 -15.70
N ILE A 65 3.14 -13.09 -17.01
CA ILE A 65 1.98 -12.48 -17.68
C ILE A 65 0.87 -13.53 -17.70
N VAL A 66 -0.33 -13.14 -17.24
CA VAL A 66 -1.52 -14.01 -17.22
C VAL A 66 -2.71 -13.30 -17.87
N HIS A 67 -3.65 -14.07 -18.39
CA HIS A 67 -4.89 -13.53 -18.97
C HIS A 67 -6.06 -13.67 -17.97
N ASP A 68 -7.12 -12.90 -18.17
CA ASP A 68 -8.24 -12.77 -17.22
C ASP A 68 -8.85 -14.12 -16.76
N LEU A 69 -8.94 -15.13 -17.64
CA LEU A 69 -9.44 -16.46 -17.28
C LEU A 69 -8.57 -17.19 -16.23
N ASP A 70 -7.26 -16.92 -16.19
CA ASP A 70 -6.34 -17.50 -15.21
C ASP A 70 -6.32 -16.68 -13.90
N ALA A 71 -6.57 -15.37 -13.99
CA ALA A 71 -6.63 -14.47 -12.83
C ALA A 71 -7.93 -14.63 -12.04
N THR A 72 -9.05 -14.85 -12.72
CA THR A 72 -10.39 -15.02 -12.13
C THR A 72 -10.54 -16.33 -11.33
N GLY A 73 -9.77 -17.37 -11.67
CA GLY A 73 -9.73 -18.63 -10.91
C GLY A 73 -9.19 -18.49 -9.48
N LEU A 74 -8.54 -17.36 -9.15
CA LEU A 74 -7.95 -17.12 -7.83
C LEU A 74 -8.94 -16.49 -6.84
N HIS A 75 -10.00 -15.83 -7.30
CA HIS A 75 -11.05 -15.27 -6.44
C HIS A 75 -12.41 -15.21 -7.17
N PRO A 76 -13.45 -15.96 -6.73
CA PRO A 76 -14.78 -15.94 -7.35
C PRO A 76 -15.61 -14.67 -7.06
N ALA A 77 -15.01 -13.61 -6.52
CA ALA A 77 -15.74 -12.45 -6.02
C ALA A 77 -15.64 -11.25 -6.98
N ARG A 78 -16.80 -10.93 -7.59
CA ARG A 78 -17.23 -9.63 -8.11
C ARG A 78 -16.92 -9.26 -9.57
N HIS A 79 -16.96 -10.23 -10.48
CA HIS A 79 -17.21 -9.90 -11.88
C HIS A 79 -18.57 -10.40 -12.31
N ASN A 80 -19.54 -9.48 -12.34
CA ASN A 80 -20.77 -9.63 -13.12
C ASN A 80 -20.51 -9.37 -14.62
N HIS A 81 -19.26 -9.52 -15.06
CA HIS A 81 -18.82 -9.21 -16.41
C HIS A 81 -18.92 -10.50 -17.24
N GLN A 82 -20.08 -10.74 -17.83
CA GLN A 82 -20.31 -11.69 -18.93
C GLN A 82 -19.56 -11.28 -20.23
N GLN A 83 -18.47 -10.53 -20.13
CA GLN A 83 -17.66 -10.10 -21.25
C GLN A 83 -16.31 -10.80 -21.16
N LEU A 84 -15.98 -11.59 -22.18
CA LEU A 84 -14.66 -12.20 -22.36
C LEU A 84 -13.63 -11.06 -22.44
N SER A 85 -13.05 -10.69 -21.30
CA SER A 85 -11.99 -9.70 -21.26
C SER A 85 -10.71 -10.32 -21.80
N THR A 86 -10.04 -9.60 -22.71
CA THR A 86 -8.68 -9.92 -23.17
C THR A 86 -7.63 -9.24 -22.29
N ASP A 87 -8.02 -8.79 -21.09
CA ASP A 87 -7.10 -8.10 -20.18
C ASP A 87 -5.93 -9.01 -19.81
N THR A 88 -4.77 -8.39 -19.81
CA THR A 88 -3.49 -9.02 -19.50
C THR A 88 -3.01 -8.46 -18.17
N TYR A 89 -2.67 -9.34 -17.23
CA TYR A 89 -2.24 -8.98 -15.90
C TYR A 89 -0.82 -9.45 -15.64
N LEU A 90 -0.13 -8.76 -14.73
CA LEU A 90 1.12 -9.23 -14.14
C LEU A 90 0.80 -10.03 -12.88
N LYS A 91 1.08 -11.33 -12.89
CA LYS A 91 1.11 -12.15 -11.67
C LYS A 91 2.51 -12.07 -11.06
N VAL A 92 2.56 -11.65 -9.80
CA VAL A 92 3.80 -11.53 -9.02
C VAL A 92 3.82 -12.64 -7.97
N ASP A 93 4.70 -13.61 -8.15
CA ASP A 93 4.96 -14.67 -7.17
C ASP A 93 6.15 -14.26 -6.31
N PHE A 94 5.94 -14.06 -5.01
CA PHE A 94 7.01 -13.70 -4.08
C PHE A 94 7.75 -14.94 -3.57
N ASP A 95 9.08 -14.85 -3.46
CA ASP A 95 9.91 -15.93 -2.91
C ASP A 95 9.59 -16.20 -1.44
N VAL A 96 9.24 -15.14 -0.71
CA VAL A 96 8.80 -15.14 0.69
C VAL A 96 7.42 -14.46 0.78
N PRO A 97 6.43 -15.01 1.51
CA PRO A 97 5.09 -14.43 1.60
C PRO A 97 5.11 -13.01 2.16
N GLN A 98 4.31 -12.14 1.54
CA GLN A 98 4.16 -10.75 1.96
C GLN A 98 2.90 -10.57 2.79
N ARG A 99 2.99 -9.77 3.86
CA ARG A 99 1.86 -9.45 4.74
C ARG A 99 1.04 -8.32 4.13
N GLY A 100 -0.30 -8.42 4.22
CA GLY A 100 -1.18 -7.28 4.01
C GLY A 100 -1.29 -6.80 2.55
N LEU A 101 -1.19 -7.70 1.57
CA LEU A 101 -1.42 -7.36 0.16
C LEU A 101 -2.87 -6.89 -0.02
N ALA A 102 -3.05 -5.57 -0.18
CA ALA A 102 -4.35 -4.93 -0.22
C ALA A 102 -4.68 -4.44 -1.64
N PRO A 103 -5.86 -4.79 -2.19
CA PRO A 103 -6.32 -4.24 -3.47
C PRO A 103 -6.31 -2.70 -3.48
N GLY A 104 -5.91 -2.13 -4.62
CA GLY A 104 -5.79 -0.68 -4.80
C GLY A 104 -4.51 -0.06 -4.26
N GLN A 105 -3.72 -0.77 -3.43
CA GLN A 105 -2.32 -0.40 -3.18
C GLN A 105 -1.45 -0.79 -4.38
N SER A 106 -0.28 -0.17 -4.54
CA SER A 106 0.58 -0.44 -5.70
C SER A 106 1.67 -1.47 -5.39
N VAL A 107 1.89 -2.41 -6.32
CA VAL A 107 3.15 -3.16 -6.41
C VAL A 107 4.10 -2.37 -7.31
N VAL A 108 5.38 -2.29 -6.94
CA VAL A 108 6.41 -1.59 -7.72
C VAL A 108 7.63 -2.51 -7.89
N LEU A 109 8.01 -2.74 -9.13
CA LEU A 109 9.05 -3.68 -9.56
C LEU A 109 10.36 -2.95 -9.80
N TYR A 110 11.43 -3.55 -9.31
CA TYR A 110 12.78 -3.02 -9.41
C TYR A 110 13.73 -4.11 -9.83
N ARG A 111 14.73 -3.76 -10.62
CA ARG A 111 15.92 -4.59 -10.80
C ARG A 111 16.78 -4.52 -9.54
N GLN A 112 17.63 -5.53 -9.35
CA GLN A 112 18.52 -5.64 -8.20
C GLN A 112 19.46 -4.44 -8.00
N ASP A 113 19.80 -3.72 -9.08
CA ASP A 113 20.62 -2.49 -9.02
C ASP A 113 19.81 -1.21 -8.70
N GLY A 114 18.52 -1.36 -8.38
CA GLY A 114 17.64 -0.26 -8.02
C GLY A 114 16.92 0.41 -9.19
N LEU A 115 17.12 -0.04 -10.44
CA LEU A 115 16.35 0.47 -11.57
C LEU A 115 14.86 0.16 -11.39
N CYS A 116 14.02 1.21 -11.38
CA CYS A 116 12.57 1.07 -11.31
C CYS A 116 12.00 0.70 -12.68
N PHE A 117 11.32 -0.45 -12.77
CA PHE A 117 10.56 -0.85 -13.96
C PHE A 117 9.13 -0.31 -13.96
N GLY A 118 8.72 0.34 -12.88
CA GLY A 118 7.34 0.79 -12.66
C GLY A 118 6.53 -0.25 -11.90
N GLY A 119 5.22 -0.24 -12.08
CA GLY A 119 4.30 -1.06 -11.30
C GLY A 119 2.85 -0.71 -11.57
N GLY A 120 1.95 -1.23 -10.74
CA GLY A 120 0.52 -1.04 -10.90
C GLY A 120 -0.25 -1.35 -9.63
N ALA A 121 -1.52 -0.96 -9.61
CA ALA A 121 -2.41 -1.29 -8.52
C ALA A 121 -2.58 -2.81 -8.42
N ILE A 122 -2.50 -3.33 -7.20
CA ILE A 122 -2.85 -4.69 -6.85
C ILE A 122 -4.34 -4.86 -7.15
N TYR A 123 -4.65 -5.70 -8.12
CA TYR A 123 -6.02 -6.03 -8.46
C TYR A 123 -6.63 -6.95 -7.40
N CYS A 124 -5.96 -8.06 -7.10
CA CYS A 124 -6.30 -8.96 -5.99
C CYS A 124 -5.03 -9.62 -5.42
N ALA A 125 -5.14 -10.16 -4.21
CA ALA A 125 -4.15 -11.09 -3.67
C ALA A 125 -4.43 -12.51 -4.21
N GLY A 126 -3.47 -13.42 -4.09
CA GLY A 126 -3.75 -14.85 -4.23
C GLY A 126 -4.34 -15.45 -2.94
N PRO A 127 -4.65 -16.75 -2.91
CA PRO A 127 -5.11 -17.42 -1.70
C PRO A 127 -4.10 -17.25 -0.57
N SER A 128 -4.61 -16.98 0.63
CA SER A 128 -3.82 -16.85 1.83
C SER A 128 -3.20 -18.19 2.24
N TYR A 129 -2.12 -18.14 3.01
CA TYR A 129 -1.49 -19.35 3.58
C TYR A 129 -2.48 -20.15 4.45
N TRP A 130 -3.43 -19.47 5.10
CA TRP A 130 -4.54 -20.10 5.82
C TRP A 130 -5.45 -20.92 4.90
N GLU A 131 -5.93 -20.33 3.81
CA GLU A 131 -6.78 -21.02 2.81
C GLU A 131 -6.05 -22.20 2.16
N MET A 132 -4.74 -22.06 1.95
CA MET A 132 -3.88 -23.13 1.42
C MET A 132 -3.48 -24.19 2.47
N ARG A 133 -3.82 -24.01 3.75
CA ARG A 133 -3.36 -24.84 4.88
C ARG A 133 -1.83 -24.99 4.93
N LYS A 134 -1.11 -23.92 4.57
CA LYS A 134 0.35 -23.85 4.51
C LYS A 134 0.89 -23.16 5.76
N PRO A 135 1.91 -23.71 6.44
CA PRO A 135 2.56 -23.01 7.54
C PRO A 135 3.32 -21.78 7.04
N LEU A 136 3.44 -20.75 7.89
CA LEU A 136 4.30 -19.61 7.62
C LEU A 136 5.78 -20.04 7.67
N PRO A 137 6.64 -19.50 6.79
CA PRO A 137 8.07 -19.78 6.84
C PRO A 137 8.71 -19.19 8.10
N SER A 138 9.80 -19.81 8.55
CA SER A 138 10.61 -19.35 9.67
C SER A 138 12.06 -19.13 9.21
N PRO A 139 12.67 -17.96 9.45
CA PRO A 139 12.06 -16.80 10.11
C PRO A 139 11.06 -16.08 9.19
N LEU A 140 9.96 -15.61 9.77
CA LEU A 140 9.08 -14.65 9.11
C LEU A 140 9.65 -13.26 9.35
N HIS A 141 9.80 -12.46 8.29
CA HIS A 141 10.18 -11.07 8.45
C HIS A 141 9.04 -10.31 9.17
N ASP A 142 9.29 -9.83 10.38
CA ASP A 142 8.34 -9.02 11.14
C ASP A 142 8.54 -7.55 10.81
N TRP A 143 7.46 -6.91 10.33
CA TRP A 143 7.47 -5.54 9.82
C TRP A 143 7.24 -4.50 10.93
N HIS A 144 7.31 -4.91 12.21
CA HIS A 144 7.11 -4.07 13.39
C HIS A 144 8.41 -3.60 14.07
N VAL A 145 9.58 -3.86 13.49
CA VAL A 145 10.89 -3.52 14.06
C VAL A 145 11.54 -2.34 13.35
#